data_AF-A0A3D0T9B6-F1
#
_entry.id   AF-A0A3D0T9B6-F1
#
_cell.length_a   1.000
_cell.length_b   1.000
_cell.length_c   1.000
_cell.angle_alpha   90.00
_cell.angle_beta   90.00
_cell.angle_gamma   90.00
#
_symmetry.space_group_name_H-M   'P 1'
#
loop_
_entity.id
_entity.type
_entity.pdbx_description
1 polymer ?
#
loop_
_entity_poly.entity_id
_entity_poly.type
_entity_poly.pdbx_seq_one_letter_code
_entity_poly.pdbx_strand_id
1 'polypeptide(L)'
;MKKWFLISLMFFVFPATIFAQVNFDQINQKVCNRFEEDVVRMAAIMEELRRRKGITETRVAFGGIDTPIKSADYQITYAAEALAFQKAQKYTSKADVRYSLQTLAGKILKAKTEVRKALNE
;
A
#
# COMPACT_ATOMS: atom_id res chain seq x y z
N MET A 1 3.20 -42.63 -50.38
CA MET A 1 2.66 -42.25 -49.05
C MET A 1 3.60 -41.27 -48.32
N LYS A 2 3.76 -40.02 -48.80
CA LYS A 2 4.62 -39.02 -48.13
C LYS A 2 4.08 -37.59 -48.11
N LYS A 3 3.01 -37.28 -48.86
CA LYS A 3 2.47 -35.92 -48.96
C LYS A 3 1.45 -35.54 -47.86
N TRP A 4 0.84 -36.52 -47.20
CA TRP A 4 -0.17 -36.27 -46.16
C TRP A 4 0.41 -36.05 -44.76
N PHE A 5 1.67 -36.43 -44.52
CA PHE A 5 2.33 -36.26 -43.21
C PHE A 5 2.79 -34.82 -42.93
N LEU A 6 3.05 -34.03 -43.99
CA LEU A 6 3.49 -32.64 -43.87
C LEU A 6 2.34 -31.68 -43.52
N ILE A 7 1.10 -32.02 -43.88
CA ILE A 7 -0.07 -31.18 -43.59
C ILE A 7 -0.44 -31.27 -42.10
N SER A 8 -0.20 -32.43 -41.45
CA SER A 8 -0.47 -32.60 -40.03
C SER A 8 0.54 -31.89 -39.12
N LEU A 9 1.72 -31.52 -39.62
CA LEU A 9 2.77 -30.84 -38.85
C LEU A 9 2.57 -29.31 -38.81
N MET A 10 1.82 -28.73 -39.75
CA MET A 10 1.62 -27.28 -39.83
C MET A 10 0.53 -26.73 -38.90
N PHE A 11 -0.27 -27.60 -38.26
CA PHE A 11 -1.30 -27.16 -37.29
C PHE A 11 -0.78 -27.01 -35.85
N PHE A 12 0.46 -27.45 -35.57
CA PHE A 12 1.00 -27.51 -34.20
C PHE A 12 1.97 -26.36 -33.86
N VAL A 13 1.86 -25.24 -34.58
CA VAL A 13 2.66 -24.02 -34.32
C VAL A 13 1.74 -22.82 -34.17
N PHE A 14 0.67 -22.96 -33.38
CA PHE A 14 0.09 -21.78 -32.75
C PHE A 14 1.02 -21.42 -31.59
N PRO A 15 1.71 -20.27 -31.61
CA PRO A 15 2.31 -19.77 -30.38
C PRO A 15 1.14 -19.54 -29.44
N ALA A 16 0.96 -20.44 -28.46
CA ALA A 16 0.14 -20.15 -27.31
C ALA A 16 0.76 -18.89 -26.71
N THR A 17 0.16 -17.73 -26.98
CA THR A 17 0.46 -16.51 -26.27
C THR A 17 0.01 -16.78 -24.84
N ILE A 18 0.94 -17.28 -24.03
CA ILE A 18 0.77 -17.38 -22.59
C ILE A 18 0.72 -15.93 -22.11
N PHE A 19 -0.47 -15.34 -22.15
CA PHE A 19 -0.73 -14.10 -21.44
C PHE A 19 -0.52 -14.43 -19.98
N ALA A 20 0.63 -14.05 -19.42
CA ALA A 20 0.88 -14.14 -18.00
C ALA A 20 -0.29 -13.42 -17.30
N GLN A 21 -1.14 -14.20 -16.65
CA GLN A 21 -2.29 -13.65 -15.94
C GLN A 21 -1.75 -12.72 -14.86
N VAL A 22 -2.03 -11.42 -14.99
CA VAL A 22 -1.55 -10.43 -14.04
C VAL A 22 -2.21 -10.73 -12.70
N ASN A 23 -1.40 -11.15 -11.73
CA ASN A 23 -1.86 -11.38 -10.37
C ASN A 23 -1.96 -10.04 -9.64
N PHE A 24 -3.15 -9.46 -9.67
CA PHE A 24 -3.47 -8.19 -9.04
C PHE A 24 -3.28 -8.22 -7.52
N ASP A 25 -3.56 -9.35 -6.88
CA ASP A 25 -3.35 -9.52 -5.44
C ASP A 25 -1.87 -9.46 -5.10
N GLN A 26 -0.99 -10.06 -5.91
CA GLN A 26 0.46 -9.97 -5.71
C GLN A 26 0.97 -8.53 -5.86
N ILE A 27 0.45 -7.78 -6.84
CA ILE A 27 0.78 -6.35 -6.99
C ILE A 27 0.33 -5.56 -5.76
N ASN A 28 -0.90 -5.80 -5.30
CA ASN A 28 -1.46 -5.17 -4.11
C ASN A 28 -0.58 -5.41 -2.87
N GLN A 29 -0.25 -6.68 -2.58
CA GLN A 29 0.60 -7.04 -1.44
C GLN A 29 1.98 -6.40 -1.53
N LYS A 30 2.61 -6.41 -2.72
CA LYS A 30 3.95 -5.82 -2.90
C LYS A 30 3.97 -4.32 -2.62
N VAL A 31 2.95 -3.59 -3.07
CA VAL A 31 2.85 -2.14 -2.80
C VAL A 31 2.50 -1.89 -1.34
N CYS A 32 1.59 -2.68 -0.76
CA CYS A 32 1.24 -2.59 0.66
C CYS A 32 2.46 -2.79 1.56
N ASN A 33 3.32 -3.76 1.28
CA ASN A 33 4.52 -4.00 2.10
C ASN A 33 5.46 -2.78 2.14
N ARG A 34 5.62 -2.07 1.01
CA ARG A 34 6.43 -0.83 0.98
C ARG A 34 5.79 0.28 1.81
N PHE A 35 4.48 0.39 1.74
CA PHE A 35 3.72 1.36 2.53
C PHE A 35 3.73 1.01 4.02
N GLU A 36 3.78 -0.26 4.37
CA GLU A 36 3.95 -0.73 5.75
C GLU A 36 5.27 -0.24 6.34
N GLU A 37 6.37 -0.38 5.61
CA GLU A 37 7.68 0.14 6.02
C GLU A 37 7.66 1.66 6.27
N ASP A 38 6.98 2.42 5.41
CA ASP A 38 6.82 3.87 5.56
C ASP A 38 6.01 4.23 6.81
N VAL A 39 4.90 3.53 7.06
CA VAL A 39 4.05 3.75 8.23
C VAL A 39 4.78 3.40 9.53
N VAL A 40 5.50 2.27 9.55
CA VAL A 40 6.33 1.86 10.69
C VAL A 40 7.43 2.89 10.97
N ARG A 41 8.09 3.40 9.93
CA ARG A 41 9.13 4.43 10.09
C ARG A 41 8.55 5.72 10.66
N MET A 42 7.39 6.18 10.17
CA MET A 42 6.70 7.35 10.72
C MET A 42 6.32 7.17 12.18
N ALA A 43 5.81 5.98 12.55
CA ALA A 43 5.47 5.65 13.92
C ALA A 43 6.69 5.73 14.84
N ALA A 44 7.83 5.19 14.43
CA ALA A 44 9.07 5.25 15.19
C ALA A 44 9.60 6.68 15.36
N ILE A 45 9.51 7.51 14.31
CA ILE A 45 9.89 8.93 14.37
C ILE A 45 9.03 9.67 15.39
N MET A 46 7.71 9.45 15.37
CA MET A 46 6.80 10.09 16.31
C MET A 46 7.02 9.61 17.74
N GLU A 47 7.31 8.33 17.96
CA GLU A 47 7.64 7.79 19.29
C GLU A 47 8.87 8.48 19.88
N GLU A 48 9.93 8.63 19.09
CA GLU A 48 11.14 9.34 19.51
C GLU A 48 10.87 10.83 19.78
N LEU A 49 10.05 11.50 18.97
CA LEU A 49 9.64 12.89 19.20
C LEU A 49 8.86 13.04 20.51
N ARG A 50 7.88 12.16 20.75
CA ARG A 50 7.08 12.13 21.99
C ARG A 50 7.98 11.93 23.21
N ARG A 51 8.92 10.99 23.13
CA ARG A 51 9.93 10.76 24.18
C ARG A 51 10.74 12.01 24.50
N ARG A 52 11.20 12.74 23.48
CA ARG A 52 11.95 14.00 23.65
C ARG A 52 11.11 15.13 24.26
N LYS A 53 9.82 15.19 23.94
CA LYS A 53 8.88 16.18 24.51
C LYS A 53 8.26 15.73 25.84
N GLY A 54 8.67 14.59 26.39
CA GLY A 54 8.16 14.06 27.67
C GLY A 54 6.70 13.60 27.62
N ILE A 55 6.16 13.31 26.43
CA ILE A 55 4.76 12.89 26.25
C ILE A 55 4.67 11.38 26.45
N THR A 56 3.99 10.93 27.50
CA THR A 56 3.85 9.51 27.88
C THR A 56 2.49 8.91 27.57
N GLU A 57 1.54 9.73 27.10
CA GLU A 57 0.21 9.25 26.74
C GLU A 57 0.29 8.17 25.64
N THR A 58 -0.65 7.25 25.61
CA THR A 58 -0.72 6.29 24.51
C THR A 58 -1.18 7.00 23.24
N ARG A 59 -0.70 6.59 22.06
CA ARG A 59 -1.25 7.07 20.78
C ARG A 59 -2.70 6.61 20.67
N VAL A 60 -3.66 7.53 20.81
CA VAL A 60 -5.10 7.23 20.71
C VAL A 60 -5.69 7.90 19.47
N ALA A 61 -6.48 7.16 18.69
CA ALA A 61 -7.16 7.66 17.49
C ALA A 61 -8.45 8.44 17.79
N PHE A 62 -8.79 8.66 19.07
CA PHE A 62 -10.04 9.29 19.50
C PHE A 62 -9.76 10.51 20.38
N GLY A 63 -10.33 11.66 20.02
CA GLY A 63 -10.21 12.92 20.76
C GLY A 63 -9.42 14.01 20.02
N GLY A 64 -9.67 15.27 20.37
CA GLY A 64 -9.28 16.48 19.64
C GLY A 64 -7.88 16.48 19.01
N ILE A 65 -7.83 16.79 17.70
CA ILE A 65 -6.61 17.02 16.93
C ILE A 65 -6.14 18.45 17.22
N ASP A 66 -5.78 18.69 18.48
CA ASP A 66 -5.55 20.05 18.97
C ASP A 66 -4.06 20.43 18.93
N THR A 67 -3.20 19.45 18.64
CA THR A 67 -1.75 19.63 18.49
C THR A 67 -1.25 18.90 17.25
N PRO A 68 -0.21 19.40 16.55
CA PRO A 68 0.45 18.71 15.45
C PRO A 68 0.95 17.30 15.81
N ILE A 69 1.40 17.06 17.03
CA ILE A 69 1.75 15.69 17.48
C ILE A 69 0.53 14.77 17.47
N LYS A 70 -0.60 15.20 18.07
CA LYS A 70 -1.85 14.42 18.04
C LYS A 70 -2.37 14.23 16.61
N SER A 71 -2.24 15.24 15.75
CA SER A 71 -2.59 15.17 14.33
C SER A 71 -1.77 14.12 13.59
N ALA A 72 -0.46 14.15 13.77
CA ALA A 72 0.46 13.18 13.19
C ALA A 72 0.13 11.76 13.65
N ASP A 73 -0.04 11.56 14.95
CA ASP A 73 -0.38 10.25 15.51
C ASP A 73 -1.69 9.70 14.97
N TYR A 74 -2.73 10.55 14.86
CA TYR A 74 -4.01 10.20 14.25
C TYR A 74 -3.85 9.78 12.79
N GLN A 75 -3.15 10.58 11.97
CA GLN A 75 -3.01 10.25 10.55
C GLN A 75 -2.16 9.00 10.32
N ILE A 76 -1.14 8.73 11.14
CA ILE A 76 -0.37 7.48 11.06
C ILE A 76 -1.28 6.29 11.36
N THR A 77 -2.10 6.36 12.41
CA THR A 77 -3.03 5.27 12.75
C THR A 77 -4.06 5.06 11.65
N TYR A 78 -4.66 6.15 11.14
CA TYR A 78 -5.61 6.08 10.03
C TYR A 78 -4.98 5.50 8.74
N ALA A 79 -3.72 5.83 8.46
CA ALA A 79 -3.00 5.26 7.33
C ALA A 79 -2.70 3.76 7.53
N ALA A 80 -2.36 3.34 8.76
CA ALA A 80 -2.13 1.95 9.11
C ALA A 80 -3.41 1.11 8.96
N GLU A 81 -4.55 1.61 9.42
CA GLU A 81 -5.86 0.97 9.26
C GLU A 81 -6.25 0.85 7.79
N ALA A 82 -6.07 1.93 7.01
CA ALA A 82 -6.34 1.91 5.58
C ALA A 82 -5.44 0.91 4.83
N LEU A 83 -4.18 0.78 5.25
CA LEU A 83 -3.25 -0.20 4.72
C LEU A 83 -3.69 -1.63 5.04
N ALA A 84 -4.08 -1.91 6.28
CA ALA A 84 -4.61 -3.22 6.68
C ALA A 84 -5.86 -3.58 5.87
N PHE A 85 -6.77 -2.63 5.67
CA PHE A 85 -7.95 -2.80 4.81
C PHE A 85 -7.57 -3.06 3.35
N GLN A 86 -6.58 -2.33 2.81
CA GLN A 86 -6.07 -2.55 1.45
C GLN A 86 -5.49 -3.98 1.29
N LYS A 87 -4.75 -4.48 2.28
CA LYS A 87 -4.16 -5.84 2.25
C LYS A 87 -5.22 -6.94 2.24
N ALA A 88 -6.39 -6.70 2.83
CA ALA A 88 -7.50 -7.66 2.88
C ALA A 88 -8.35 -7.68 1.59
N GLN A 89 -8.25 -6.65 0.75
CA GLN A 89 -9.01 -6.55 -0.50
C GLN A 89 -8.44 -7.46 -1.59
N LYS A 90 -9.35 -8.01 -2.41
CA LYS A 90 -9.05 -8.76 -3.62
C LYS A 90 -9.47 -7.96 -4.84
N TYR A 91 -8.71 -8.04 -5.91
CA TYR A 91 -8.98 -7.25 -7.12
C TYR A 91 -9.11 -8.11 -8.36
N THR A 92 -10.13 -7.82 -9.16
CA THR A 92 -10.40 -8.49 -10.43
C THR A 92 -9.99 -7.65 -11.63
N SER A 93 -9.70 -6.35 -11.44
CA SER A 93 -9.33 -5.44 -12.52
C SER A 93 -8.12 -4.56 -12.18
N LYS A 94 -7.34 -4.23 -13.21
CA LYS A 94 -6.21 -3.29 -13.10
C LYS A 94 -6.65 -1.89 -12.67
N ALA A 95 -7.82 -1.45 -13.12
CA ALA A 95 -8.35 -0.12 -12.81
C ALA A 95 -8.65 -0.01 -11.31
N ASP A 96 -9.27 -1.03 -10.72
CA ASP A 96 -9.64 -1.05 -9.31
C ASP A 96 -8.40 -1.09 -8.40
N VAL A 97 -7.42 -1.95 -8.70
CA VAL A 97 -6.13 -1.96 -7.97
C VAL A 97 -5.48 -0.59 -8.01
N ARG A 98 -5.40 0.01 -9.20
CA ARG A 98 -4.73 1.30 -9.39
C ARG A 98 -5.43 2.39 -8.58
N TYR A 99 -6.75 2.50 -8.70
CA TYR A 99 -7.52 3.51 -7.99
C TYR A 99 -7.38 3.33 -6.47
N SER A 100 -7.55 2.11 -5.97
CA SER A 100 -7.45 1.83 -4.53
C SER A 100 -6.06 2.12 -3.98
N LEU A 101 -5.00 1.74 -4.70
CA LEU A 101 -3.63 2.05 -4.30
C LEU A 101 -3.32 3.56 -4.34
N GLN A 102 -3.91 4.30 -5.28
CA GLN A 102 -3.79 5.77 -5.31
C GLN A 102 -4.46 6.42 -4.09
N THR A 103 -5.65 5.94 -3.71
CA THR A 103 -6.32 6.39 -2.50
C THR A 103 -5.48 6.11 -1.25
N LEU A 104 -4.90 4.91 -1.14
CA LEU A 104 -4.00 4.57 -0.04
C LEU A 104 -2.76 5.48 -0.02
N ALA A 105 -2.14 5.71 -1.17
CA ALA A 105 -0.98 6.60 -1.29
C ALA A 105 -1.30 8.02 -0.78
N GLY A 106 -2.50 8.54 -1.09
CA GLY A 106 -2.97 9.83 -0.60
C GLY A 106 -3.07 9.89 0.93
N LYS A 107 -3.58 8.83 1.57
CA LYS A 107 -3.66 8.73 3.04
C LYS A 107 -2.27 8.71 3.69
N ILE A 108 -1.34 7.96 3.12
CA ILE A 108 0.04 7.89 3.60
C ILE A 108 0.77 9.22 3.42
N LEU A 109 0.56 9.90 2.28
CA LEU A 109 1.14 11.22 2.04
C LEU A 109 0.62 12.26 3.04
N LYS A 110 -0.67 12.19 3.38
CA LYS A 110 -1.26 13.03 4.43
C LYS A 110 -0.60 12.79 5.78
N ALA A 111 -0.41 11.51 6.16
CA ALA A 111 0.32 11.17 7.37
C ALA A 111 1.74 11.74 7.38
N LYS A 112 2.51 11.56 6.29
CA LYS A 112 3.87 12.14 6.15
C LYS A 112 3.88 13.66 6.32
N THR A 113 2.87 14.34 5.79
CA THR A 113 2.73 15.80 5.91
C THR A 113 2.51 16.21 7.37
N GLU A 114 1.65 15.52 8.11
CA GLU A 114 1.41 15.81 9.52
C GLU A 114 2.63 15.49 10.39
N VAL A 115 3.34 14.38 10.13
CA VAL A 115 4.63 14.10 10.82
C VAL A 115 5.61 15.24 10.61
N ARG A 116 5.74 15.74 9.37
CA ARG A 116 6.63 16.87 9.08
C ARG A 116 6.25 18.14 9.85
N LYS A 117 4.95 18.42 10.00
CA LYS A 117 4.48 19.54 10.82
C LYS A 117 4.87 19.36 12.28
N ALA A 118 4.64 18.18 12.84
CA ALA A 118 4.98 17.86 14.23
C ALA A 118 6.49 17.97 14.53
N LEU A 119 7.35 17.63 13.56
CA LEU A 119 8.81 17.78 13.69
C LEU A 119 9.29 19.23 13.64
N ASN A 120 8.50 20.13 13.08
CA ASN A 120 8.85 21.55 12.92
C ASN A 120 8.21 22.43 14.02
N GLU A 121 7.48 21.84 14.97
CA GLU A 121 7.04 22.50 16.21
C GLU A 121 8.11 22.49 17.29
#